data_AF-A0A7V3YI39-F1
#
_entry.id   AF-A0A7V3YI39-F1
#
_cell.length_a   1.000
_cell.length_b   1.000
_cell.length_c   1.000
_cell.angle_alpha   90.00
_cell.angle_beta   90.00
_cell.angle_gamma   90.00
#
_symmetry.space_group_name_H-M   'P 1'
#
loop_
_entity.id
_entity.type
_entity.pdbx_description
1 polymer ?
#
loop_
_entity_poly.entity_id
_entity_poly.type
_entity_poly.pdbx_seq_one_letter_code
_entity_poly.pdbx_strand_id
1 'polypeptide(L)' 'EGTEASAASAVVVSRGMGETFTLVANHPFFFAIRDDRTGVLLFLGGVFDPEGVI' A
#
# COMPACT_ATOMS: atom_id res chain seq x y z
N GLU A 1 -5.88 -13.11 -0.84
CA GLU A 1 -5.64 -13.81 -2.12
C GLU A 1 -5.67 -12.77 -3.23
N GLY A 2 -4.80 -12.88 -4.24
CA GLY A 2 -4.70 -11.91 -5.33
C GLY A 2 -3.82 -12.45 -6.45
N THR A 3 -3.78 -11.74 -7.57
CA THR A 3 -2.94 -12.08 -8.73
C THR A 3 -1.44 -12.09 -8.35
N GLU A 4 -0.68 -12.98 -8.99
CA GLU A 4 0.75 -13.13 -8.82
C GLU A 4 1.52 -11.82 -9.09
N ALA A 5 2.51 -11.52 -8.25
CA ALA A 5 3.32 -10.30 -8.37
C ALA A 5 4.19 -10.33 -9.64
N SER A 6 4.06 -9.32 -10.50
CA SER A 6 4.96 -9.14 -11.64
C SER A 6 6.37 -8.77 -11.14
N ALA A 7 7.38 -9.51 -11.59
CA ALA A 7 8.78 -9.43 -11.14
C ALA A 7 9.27 -7.98 -10.96
N ALA A 8 9.65 -7.64 -9.72
CA ALA A 8 10.22 -6.34 -9.38
C ALA A 8 11.57 -6.16 -10.10
N SER A 9 11.69 -5.11 -10.92
CA SER A 9 12.96 -4.74 -11.54
C SER A 9 13.93 -4.21 -10.48
N ALA A 10 14.78 -5.08 -9.92
CA ALA A 10 15.90 -4.66 -9.10
C ALA A 10 17.06 -4.22 -10.02
N VAL A 11 17.07 -2.95 -10.44
CA VAL A 11 18.25 -2.36 -11.08
C VAL A 11 19.31 -2.15 -10.01
N VAL A 12 20.19 -3.13 -9.82
CA VAL A 12 21.37 -2.99 -8.96
C VAL A 12 22.46 -2.25 -9.74
N VAL A 13 22.31 -0.93 -9.90
CA VAL A 13 23.41 -0.05 -10.32
C VAL A 13 23.81 0.77 -9.11
N SER A 14 24.91 0.36 -8.48
CA SER A 14 25.45 0.84 -7.22
C SER A 14 26.16 2.21 -7.32
N ARG A 15 25.51 3.19 -7.95
CA ARG A 15 25.95 4.59 -7.89
C ARG A 15 24.75 5.53 -7.94
N GLY A 16 24.29 5.95 -6.76
CA GLY A 16 23.25 6.98 -6.59
C GLY A 16 21.86 6.46 -6.22
N MET A 17 21.74 5.29 -5.58
CA MET A 17 20.45 4.84 -5.05
C MET A 17 20.00 5.80 -3.95
N GLY A 18 18.91 6.54 -4.20
CA GLY A 18 18.17 7.23 -3.15
C GLY A 18 17.72 6.23 -2.08
N GLU A 19 17.42 6.74 -0.88
CA GLU A 19 17.00 5.90 0.25
C GLU A 19 15.83 4.97 -0.16
N THR A 20 15.93 3.70 0.20
CA THR A 20 14.89 2.71 -0.05
C THR A 20 13.60 3.11 0.68
N PHE A 21 12.51 3.29 -0.06
CA PHE A 21 11.21 3.56 0.53
C PHE A 21 10.67 2.31 1.24
N THR A 22 10.30 2.46 2.51
CA THR A 22 9.63 1.41 3.29
C THR A 22 8.33 1.95 3.87
N LEU A 23 7.20 1.29 3.57
CA LEU A 23 5.91 1.59 4.17
C LEU A 23 5.62 0.61 5.31
N VAL A 24 5.59 1.11 6.54
CA VAL A 24 5.28 0.32 7.75
C VAL A 24 3.94 0.78 8.32
N ALA A 25 2.86 0.04 8.05
CA ALA A 25 1.52 0.37 8.55
C ALA A 25 1.26 -0.31 9.91
N ASN A 26 2.03 0.07 10.94
CA ASN A 26 1.94 -0.51 12.30
C ASN A 26 1.35 0.45 13.36
N HIS A 27 0.68 1.51 12.91
CA HIS A 27 -0.05 2.49 13.71
C HIS A 27 -1.30 2.95 12.94
N PRO A 28 -2.20 3.77 13.51
CA PRO A 28 -3.41 4.17 12.81
C PRO A 28 -3.16 4.76 11.43
N PHE A 29 -3.97 4.34 10.45
CA PHE A 29 -3.85 4.74 9.05
C PHE A 29 -5.22 4.90 8.39
N PHE A 30 -5.28 5.72 7.34
CA PHE A 30 -6.46 5.85 6.47
C PHE A 30 -6.33 4.94 5.25
N PHE A 31 -7.45 4.47 4.74
CA PHE A 31 -7.52 3.72 3.49
C PHE A 31 -8.70 4.16 2.64
N ALA A 32 -8.56 3.98 1.34
CA ALA A 32 -9.63 4.13 0.37
C ALA A 32 -9.56 2.98 -0.63
N ILE A 33 -10.72 2.46 -1.01
CA ILE A 33 -10.87 1.55 -2.13
C ILE A 33 -11.65 2.31 -3.19
N ARG A 34 -11.11 2.40 -4.40
CA ARG A 34 -11.72 3.18 -5.49
C ARG A 34 -11.75 2.37 -6.78
N ASP A 35 -12.71 2.69 -7.63
CA ASP A 35 -12.64 2.32 -9.03
C ASP A 35 -11.61 3.24 -9.72
N ASP A 36 -10.52 2.67 -10.23
CA ASP A 36 -9.41 3.47 -10.79
C ASP A 36 -9.77 4.18 -12.11
N ARG A 37 -10.75 3.67 -12.86
CA ARG A 37 -11.15 4.26 -14.15
C ARG A 37 -12.01 5.50 -13.95
N THR A 38 -12.92 5.46 -13.00
CA THR A 38 -13.91 6.52 -12.74
C THR A 38 -13.51 7.42 -11.57
N GLY A 39 -12.60 6.97 -10.70
CA GLY A 39 -12.19 7.65 -9.49
C GLY A 39 -13.21 7.56 -8.35
N VAL A 40 -14.32 6.83 -8.53
CA VAL A 40 -15.37 6.69 -7.52
C VAL A 40 -14.82 5.95 -6.30
N LEU A 41 -15.01 6.55 -5.11
CA LEU A 41 -14.72 5.89 -3.84
C LEU A 41 -15.79 4.82 -3.57
N LEU A 42 -15.35 3.58 -3.49
CA LEU A 42 -16.18 2.44 -3.11
C LEU A 42 -16.23 2.31 -1.58
N PHE A 43 -15.08 2.54 -0.93
CA PHE A 43 -14.95 2.54 0.53
C PHE A 43 -13.94 3.60 0.97
N LEU A 44 -14.17 4.19 2.13
CA LEU A 44 -13.28 5.15 2.79
C LEU A 44 -13.32 4.90 4.29
N GLY A 45 -12.18 4.85 4.95
CA GLY A 45 -12.13 4.61 6.38
C GLY A 45 -10.76 4.81 7.00
N GLY A 46 -10.69 4.58 8.31
CA GLY A 46 -9.45 4.55 9.07
C GLY A 46 -9.40 3.34 9.97
N VAL A 47 -8.22 2.73 10.11
CA VAL A 47 -7.96 1.65 11.06
C VAL A 47 -7.23 2.28 12.24
N PHE A 48 -7.86 2.26 13.42
CA PHE A 48 -7.28 2.77 14.68
C PHE A 48 -6.88 1.64 15.62
N ASP A 49 -7.58 0.51 15.52
CA ASP A 49 -7.29 -0.75 16.19
C ASP A 49 -7.57 -1.90 15.20
N PRO A 50 -6.54 -2.60 14.70
CA PRO A 50 -6.71 -3.69 13.73
C PRO A 50 -7.22 -4.99 14.38
N GLU A 51 -7.17 -5.12 15.70
CA GLU A 51 -7.67 -6.28 16.43
C GLU A 51 -9.12 -6.12 16.89
N GLY A 52 -9.72 -4.96 16.65
CA GLY A 52 -11.09 -4.61 17.05
C GLY A 52 -12.09 -5.69 16.64
N VAL A 53 -12.36 -6.61 17.56
CA VAL A 53 -13.46 -7.57 17.51
C VAL A 53 -14.73 -6.74 17.60
N ILE A 54 -15.59 -6.87 16.60
CA ILE A 54 -16.95 -6.30 16.62
C ILE A 54 -17.76 -6.79 17.82
#